data_AF-F7ZE70-F1
#
_entry.id   AF-F7ZE70-F1
#
_cell.length_a   1.000
_cell.length_b   1.000
_cell.length_c   1.000
_cell.angle_alpha   90.00
_cell.angle_beta   90.00
_cell.angle_gamma   90.00
#
_symmetry.space_group_name_H-M   'P 1'
#
loop_
_entity.id
_entity.type
_entity.pdbx_description
1 polymer ?
#
loop_
_entity_poly.entity_id
_entity_poly.type
_entity_poly.pdbx_seq_one_letter_code
_entity_poly.pdbx_strand_id
1 'polypeptide(L)'
;MTLSNTTQHYGSVAKTFHWLTALLILTLIPLGIFANDLPYETSEQLTRKAWYFSLHKTLGVTVFFVALVRIIWAISQPKPALLHADRKVESLAAQSVHWLLYGSLLLVPLSGWVHHAATSGFAPIWWPLGQNLPLIPKSEALAGFTAGLHIVFERVLVVSIFLHAAGALKHHFIDRDSTLRRMLPGTPQVPAVNAGHATVLPLAVALVIWGGAVATGAGLGLYEKHDGSVQAAALEAVQSDWVVQDGTLEITVQQLGSAVTGSFADWTAAISFDETVQSGPAGSVDVVVSIGSLTLGSVTSDAMGSDFFNVEGFPTASFNATIERGEQGYAAIGTLTIKGTTLPATLPFTLDVSDGVATMQGGLQIDRRDFNVGESQKDESAVGFGVNIAVSLTASESD
;
A
#
# COMPACT_ATOMS: atom_id res chain seq x y z
N MET A 1 18.09 -40.96 -5.85
CA MET A 1 17.74 -40.35 -4.54
C MET A 1 16.29 -40.65 -4.25
N THR A 2 15.90 -40.88 -2.99
CA THR A 2 14.49 -41.07 -2.64
C THR A 2 13.72 -39.75 -2.78
N LEU A 3 12.45 -39.82 -3.20
CA LEU A 3 11.58 -38.65 -3.28
C LEU A 3 11.19 -38.15 -1.88
N SER A 4 10.87 -39.10 -0.99
CA SER A 4 10.42 -38.88 0.38
C SER A 4 11.57 -38.82 1.39
N ASN A 5 11.31 -38.21 2.55
CA ASN A 5 12.24 -38.21 3.67
C ASN A 5 12.33 -39.58 4.34
N THR A 6 13.41 -39.80 5.07
CA THR A 6 13.56 -40.87 6.06
C THR A 6 13.84 -40.26 7.43
N THR A 7 14.01 -41.08 8.46
CA THR A 7 14.43 -40.60 9.79
C THR A 7 15.86 -40.03 9.81
N GLN A 8 16.65 -40.24 8.75
CA GLN A 8 18.05 -39.82 8.66
C GLN A 8 18.32 -38.82 7.53
N HIS A 9 17.56 -38.89 6.42
CA HIS A 9 17.84 -38.13 5.21
C HIS A 9 16.60 -37.37 4.72
N TYR A 10 16.83 -36.19 4.14
CA TYR A 10 15.81 -35.51 3.35
C TYR A 10 15.70 -36.12 1.96
N GLY A 11 14.47 -36.27 1.48
CA GLY A 11 14.18 -36.67 0.10
C GLY A 11 14.44 -35.54 -0.90
N SER A 12 14.52 -35.88 -2.19
CA SER A 12 14.78 -34.89 -3.24
C SER A 12 13.70 -33.81 -3.31
N VAL A 13 12.42 -34.14 -3.07
CA VAL A 13 11.32 -33.15 -3.08
C VAL A 13 11.53 -32.08 -2.00
N ALA A 14 11.87 -32.49 -0.77
CA ALA A 14 12.15 -31.55 0.32
C ALA A 14 13.37 -30.67 0.04
N LYS A 15 14.43 -31.25 -0.54
CA LYS A 15 15.64 -30.50 -0.94
C LYS A 15 15.32 -29.48 -2.03
N THR A 16 14.59 -29.87 -3.08
CA THR A 16 14.18 -28.99 -4.17
C THR A 16 13.37 -27.81 -3.65
N PHE A 17 12.33 -28.06 -2.84
CA PHE A 17 11.55 -26.97 -2.25
C PHE A 17 12.39 -26.06 -1.35
N HIS A 18 13.32 -26.61 -0.56
CA HIS A 18 14.19 -25.78 0.26
C HIS A 18 15.08 -24.85 -0.58
N TRP A 19 15.80 -25.38 -1.57
CA TRP A 19 16.71 -24.58 -2.38
C TRP A 19 15.98 -23.62 -3.33
N LEU A 20 14.80 -24.02 -3.85
CA LEU A 20 13.93 -23.12 -4.60
C LEU A 20 13.47 -21.96 -3.72
N THR A 21 13.00 -22.25 -2.50
CA THR A 21 12.58 -21.20 -1.55
C THR A 21 13.75 -20.28 -1.20
N ALA A 22 14.93 -20.84 -0.94
CA ALA A 22 16.13 -20.06 -0.65
C ALA A 22 16.51 -19.14 -1.81
N LEU A 23 16.54 -19.66 -3.05
CA LEU A 23 16.84 -18.87 -4.24
C LEU A 23 15.86 -17.71 -4.41
N LEU A 24 14.56 -17.97 -4.29
CA LEU A 24 13.52 -16.95 -4.44
C LEU A 24 13.64 -15.86 -3.37
N ILE A 25 13.84 -16.23 -2.11
CA ILE A 25 13.94 -15.25 -1.00
C ILE A 25 15.22 -14.43 -1.12
N LEU A 26 16.36 -15.07 -1.41
CA LEU A 26 17.63 -14.35 -1.61
C LEU A 26 17.61 -13.44 -2.84
N THR A 27 16.70 -13.68 -3.79
CA THR A 27 16.42 -12.76 -4.90
C THR A 27 15.49 -11.62 -4.48
N LEU A 28 14.43 -11.93 -3.72
CA LEU A 28 13.40 -10.97 -3.32
C LEU A 28 13.90 -9.89 -2.37
N ILE A 29 14.78 -10.23 -1.42
CA ILE A 29 15.32 -9.28 -0.44
C ILE A 29 16.04 -8.11 -1.13
N PRO A 30 17.10 -8.32 -1.94
CA PRO A 30 17.77 -7.22 -2.63
C PRO A 30 16.87 -6.55 -3.68
N LEU A 31 15.99 -7.30 -4.35
CA LEU A 31 15.02 -6.73 -5.29
C LEU A 31 14.06 -5.75 -4.62
N GLY A 32 13.57 -6.08 -3.42
CA GLY A 32 12.68 -5.22 -2.63
C GLY A 32 13.37 -3.94 -2.19
N ILE A 33 14.60 -4.04 -1.66
CA ILE A 33 15.43 -2.88 -1.29
C ILE A 33 15.67 -1.99 -2.51
N PHE A 34 16.11 -2.58 -3.62
CA PHE A 34 16.36 -1.85 -4.86
C PHE A 34 15.09 -1.15 -5.39
N ALA A 35 13.95 -1.83 -5.43
CA ALA A 35 12.69 -1.24 -5.87
C ALA A 35 12.24 -0.07 -4.98
N ASN A 36 12.42 -0.22 -3.66
CA ASN A 36 12.11 0.82 -2.68
C ASN A 36 12.94 2.08 -2.90
N ASP A 37 14.23 1.93 -3.18
CA ASP A 37 15.18 3.06 -3.28
C ASP A 37 15.17 3.74 -4.66
N LEU A 38 14.41 3.21 -5.63
CA LEU A 38 14.28 3.85 -6.94
C LEU A 38 13.56 5.21 -6.85
N PRO A 39 14.01 6.21 -7.61
CA PRO A 39 13.31 7.48 -7.77
C PRO A 39 11.93 7.27 -8.44
N TYR A 40 11.04 8.25 -8.30
CA TYR A 40 9.68 8.25 -8.86
C TYR A 40 9.16 9.64 -9.25
N GLU A 41 10.04 10.62 -9.32
CA GLU A 41 9.74 12.03 -9.49
C GLU A 41 9.32 12.33 -10.92
N THR A 42 9.75 11.55 -11.90
CA THR A 42 9.30 11.62 -13.30
C THR A 42 8.49 10.38 -13.69
N SER A 43 7.72 10.47 -14.78
CA SER A 43 6.95 9.32 -15.25
C SER A 43 7.82 8.12 -15.66
N GLU A 44 9.00 8.35 -16.24
CA GLU A 44 9.95 7.28 -16.57
C GLU A 44 10.43 6.55 -15.30
N GLN A 45 10.78 7.32 -14.27
CA GLN A 45 11.22 6.80 -12.98
C GLN A 45 10.09 6.04 -12.28
N LEU A 46 8.88 6.60 -12.26
CA LEU A 46 7.69 5.97 -11.70
C LEU A 46 7.37 4.64 -12.39
N THR A 47 7.36 4.61 -13.73
CA THR A 47 7.13 3.39 -14.51
C THR A 47 8.20 2.33 -14.22
N ARG A 48 9.47 2.74 -14.11
CA ARG A 48 10.56 1.83 -13.75
C ARG A 48 10.40 1.28 -12.34
N LYS A 49 10.12 2.13 -11.35
CA LYS A 49 9.86 1.73 -9.96
C LYS A 49 8.69 0.74 -9.90
N ALA A 50 7.60 1.06 -10.59
CA ALA A 50 6.42 0.20 -10.68
C ALA A 50 6.77 -1.19 -11.24
N TRP A 51 7.59 -1.27 -12.30
CA TRP A 51 8.00 -2.54 -12.88
C TRP A 51 8.74 -3.44 -11.88
N TYR A 52 9.71 -2.90 -11.13
CA TYR A 52 10.46 -3.67 -10.13
C TYR A 52 9.58 -4.08 -8.95
N PHE A 53 8.65 -3.23 -8.52
CA PHE A 53 7.66 -3.61 -7.51
C PHE A 53 6.71 -4.70 -8.02
N SER A 54 6.25 -4.62 -9.26
CA SER A 54 5.44 -5.68 -9.89
C SER A 54 6.18 -7.02 -9.89
N LEU A 55 7.47 -7.02 -10.27
CA LEU A 55 8.30 -8.21 -10.20
C LEU A 55 8.44 -8.74 -8.76
N HIS A 56 8.73 -7.87 -7.79
CA HIS A 56 8.86 -8.22 -6.38
C HIS A 56 7.57 -8.84 -5.84
N LYS A 57 6.42 -8.19 -6.04
CA LYS A 57 5.12 -8.68 -5.57
C LYS A 57 4.74 -10.01 -6.23
N THR A 58 4.95 -10.13 -7.55
CA THR A 58 4.65 -11.36 -8.30
C THR A 58 5.47 -12.53 -7.78
N LEU A 59 6.78 -12.34 -7.58
CA LEU A 59 7.64 -13.37 -7.00
C LEU A 59 7.32 -13.62 -5.52
N GLY A 60 6.91 -12.62 -4.75
CA GLY A 60 6.49 -12.75 -3.37
C GLY A 60 5.25 -13.65 -3.22
N VAL A 61 4.24 -13.45 -4.07
CA VAL A 61 3.06 -14.33 -4.14
C VAL A 61 3.46 -15.75 -4.58
N THR A 62 4.37 -15.88 -5.54
CA THR A 62 4.93 -17.20 -5.92
C THR A 62 5.60 -17.89 -4.73
N VAL A 63 6.42 -17.17 -3.95
CA VAL A 63 7.05 -17.71 -2.73
C VAL A 63 6.02 -18.15 -1.71
N PHE A 64 4.93 -17.41 -1.51
CA PHE A 64 3.87 -17.79 -0.60
C PHE A 64 3.28 -19.17 -0.95
N PHE A 65 2.93 -19.40 -2.21
CA PHE A 65 2.39 -20.69 -2.64
C PHE A 65 3.44 -21.81 -2.62
N VAL A 66 4.69 -21.53 -3.02
CA VAL A 66 5.80 -22.49 -2.89
C VAL A 66 6.02 -22.88 -1.43
N ALA A 67 5.94 -21.92 -0.51
CA ALA A 67 6.06 -22.15 0.92
C ALA A 67 4.89 -22.98 1.48
N LEU A 68 3.65 -22.72 1.06
CA LEU A 68 2.48 -23.52 1.44
C LEU A 68 2.66 -24.99 1.02
N VAL A 69 3.03 -25.24 -0.23
CA VAL A 69 3.27 -26.60 -0.73
C VAL A 69 4.43 -27.25 0.03
N ARG A 70 5.52 -26.49 0.29
CA ARG A 70 6.66 -26.96 1.09
C ARG A 70 6.24 -27.36 2.51
N ILE A 71 5.38 -26.59 3.17
CA ILE A 71 4.90 -26.84 4.53
C ILE A 71 3.98 -28.06 4.56
N ILE A 72 3.01 -28.13 3.64
CA ILE A 72 2.11 -29.28 3.48
C ILE A 72 2.93 -30.56 3.24
N TRP A 73 3.92 -30.49 2.33
CA TRP A 73 4.85 -31.59 2.12
C TRP A 73 5.58 -31.95 3.40
N ALA A 74 6.22 -30.99 4.07
CA ALA A 74 6.99 -31.24 5.29
C ALA A 74 6.18 -31.91 6.42
N ILE A 75 4.91 -31.54 6.58
CA ILE A 75 4.01 -32.14 7.60
C ILE A 75 3.67 -33.60 7.27
N SER A 76 3.59 -33.96 5.99
CA SER A 76 3.31 -35.35 5.56
C SER A 76 4.54 -36.27 5.61
N GLN A 77 5.73 -35.73 5.82
CA GLN A 77 6.98 -36.48 5.75
C GLN A 77 7.56 -36.79 7.14
N PRO A 78 8.26 -37.92 7.32
CA PRO A 78 9.03 -38.13 8.55
C PRO A 78 10.06 -37.02 8.68
N LYS A 79 10.18 -36.44 9.87
CA LYS A 79 11.18 -35.42 10.19
C LYS A 79 12.52 -36.11 10.48
N PRO A 80 13.58 -35.85 9.70
CA PRO A 80 14.90 -36.40 10.01
C PRO A 80 15.39 -35.92 11.39
N ALA A 81 15.96 -36.83 12.18
CA ALA A 81 16.40 -36.56 13.55
C ALA A 81 17.55 -35.51 13.62
N LEU A 82 17.67 -34.84 14.76
CA LEU A 82 18.76 -33.90 15.03
C LEU A 82 20.07 -34.66 15.30
N LEU A 83 21.15 -34.32 14.59
CA LEU A 83 22.45 -35.02 14.74
C LEU A 83 23.05 -34.87 16.14
N HIS A 84 22.78 -33.77 16.82
CA HIS A 84 23.33 -33.43 18.13
C HIS A 84 22.22 -33.07 19.13
N ALA A 85 21.24 -33.96 19.29
CA ALA A 85 20.09 -33.75 20.19
C ALA A 85 20.48 -33.59 21.68
N ASP A 86 21.67 -34.07 22.05
CA ASP A 86 22.30 -33.92 23.36
C ASP A 86 22.70 -32.46 23.66
N ARG A 87 23.03 -31.67 22.62
CA ARG A 87 23.36 -30.25 22.73
C ARG A 87 22.08 -29.40 22.84
N LYS A 88 21.48 -29.39 24.03
CA LYS A 88 20.14 -28.83 24.29
C LYS A 88 19.97 -27.37 23.81
N VAL A 89 20.94 -26.49 24.08
CA VAL A 89 20.86 -25.06 23.70
C VAL A 89 20.92 -24.89 22.17
N GLU A 90 21.86 -25.57 21.52
CA GLU A 90 22.00 -25.56 20.05
C GLU A 90 20.76 -26.15 19.37
N SER A 91 20.24 -27.27 19.91
CA SER A 91 19.00 -27.90 19.44
C SER A 91 17.78 -27.01 19.63
N LEU A 92 17.68 -26.27 20.74
CA LEU A 92 16.61 -25.31 20.99
C LEU A 92 16.70 -24.14 20.00
N ALA A 93 17.89 -23.57 19.82
CA ALA A 93 18.12 -22.46 18.90
C ALA A 93 17.79 -22.85 17.45
N ALA A 94 18.32 -23.98 16.96
CA ALA A 94 18.06 -24.47 15.61
C ALA A 94 16.57 -24.70 15.33
N GLN A 95 15.84 -25.28 16.30
CA GLN A 95 14.41 -25.51 16.15
C GLN A 95 13.60 -24.22 16.23
N SER A 96 13.99 -23.28 17.09
CA SER A 96 13.33 -21.97 17.19
C SER A 96 13.52 -21.16 15.90
N VAL A 97 14.74 -21.14 15.34
CA VAL A 97 15.03 -20.52 14.05
C VAL A 97 14.22 -21.15 12.92
N HIS A 98 14.05 -22.48 12.90
CA HIS A 98 13.16 -23.12 11.91
C HIS A 98 11.71 -22.65 12.06
N TRP A 99 11.18 -22.50 13.27
CA TRP A 99 9.83 -21.97 13.48
C TRP A 99 9.70 -20.50 13.05
N LEU A 100 10.69 -19.66 13.35
CA LEU A 100 10.74 -18.27 12.88
C LEU A 100 10.74 -18.22 11.35
N LEU A 101 11.56 -19.04 10.69
CA LEU A 101 11.59 -19.15 9.23
C LEU A 101 10.24 -19.61 8.68
N TYR A 102 9.65 -20.70 9.21
CA TYR A 102 8.35 -21.18 8.74
C TYR A 102 7.24 -20.13 8.87
N GLY A 103 7.20 -19.40 9.99
CA GLY A 103 6.29 -18.27 10.15
C GLY A 103 6.56 -17.17 9.12
N SER A 104 7.82 -16.79 8.94
CA SER A 104 8.23 -15.73 8.02
C SER A 104 7.89 -16.04 6.56
N LEU A 105 8.01 -17.30 6.15
CA LEU A 105 7.65 -17.77 4.80
C LEU A 105 6.18 -17.49 4.43
N LEU A 106 5.31 -17.35 5.43
CA LEU A 106 3.90 -17.06 5.25
C LEU A 106 3.59 -15.60 5.55
N LEU A 107 4.03 -15.11 6.71
CA LEU A 107 3.65 -13.80 7.23
C LEU A 107 4.22 -12.64 6.40
N VAL A 108 5.46 -12.74 5.90
CA VAL A 108 6.08 -11.69 5.07
C VAL A 108 5.28 -11.49 3.77
N PRO A 109 5.14 -12.49 2.88
CA PRO A 109 4.39 -12.27 1.65
C PRO A 109 2.89 -12.03 1.91
N LEU A 110 2.28 -12.62 2.94
CA LEU A 110 0.87 -12.37 3.25
C LEU A 110 0.61 -10.92 3.66
N SER A 111 1.43 -10.34 4.55
CA SER A 111 1.32 -8.93 4.93
C SER A 111 1.52 -8.00 3.72
N GLY A 112 2.49 -8.28 2.85
CA GLY A 112 2.71 -7.53 1.61
C GLY A 112 1.56 -7.66 0.61
N TRP A 113 0.91 -8.82 0.55
CA TRP A 113 -0.24 -9.07 -0.32
C TRP A 113 -1.50 -8.37 0.18
N VAL A 114 -1.75 -8.36 1.49
CA VAL A 114 -2.84 -7.58 2.10
C VAL A 114 -2.59 -6.08 1.91
N HIS A 115 -1.35 -5.61 2.07
CA HIS A 115 -0.97 -4.24 1.75
C HIS A 115 -1.33 -3.87 0.30
N HIS A 116 -0.93 -4.70 -0.68
CA HIS A 116 -1.31 -4.50 -2.09
C HIS A 116 -2.84 -4.44 -2.28
N ALA A 117 -3.58 -5.36 -1.66
CA ALA A 117 -5.03 -5.41 -1.80
C ALA A 117 -5.72 -4.20 -1.15
N ALA A 118 -5.18 -3.63 -0.08
CA ALA A 118 -5.72 -2.46 0.61
C ALA A 118 -5.37 -1.12 -0.07
N THR A 119 -4.31 -1.09 -0.89
CA THR A 119 -3.84 0.10 -1.61
C THR A 119 -4.60 0.34 -2.93
N SER A 120 -4.82 1.60 -3.29
CA SER A 120 -5.36 2.03 -4.59
C SER A 120 -4.23 2.49 -5.51
N GLY A 121 -4.31 2.21 -6.82
CA GLY A 121 -3.46 2.87 -7.82
C GLY A 121 -1.95 2.61 -7.75
N PHE A 122 -1.49 1.36 -7.66
CA PHE A 122 -0.04 1.08 -7.68
C PHE A 122 0.33 -0.18 -8.47
N ALA A 123 1.64 -0.39 -8.66
CA ALA A 123 2.29 -1.49 -9.40
C ALA A 123 1.53 -2.84 -9.30
N PRO A 124 1.01 -3.36 -10.43
CA PRO A 124 0.16 -4.55 -10.44
C PRO A 124 0.95 -5.83 -10.16
N ILE A 125 0.29 -6.83 -9.59
CA ILE A 125 0.81 -8.22 -9.61
C ILE A 125 0.61 -8.76 -11.04
N TRP A 126 1.52 -9.55 -11.60
CA TRP A 126 1.36 -10.07 -12.97
C TRP A 126 0.59 -11.39 -13.06
N TRP A 127 0.32 -12.01 -11.91
CA TRP A 127 -0.61 -13.12 -11.84
C TRP A 127 -2.05 -12.63 -12.13
N PRO A 128 -2.88 -13.44 -12.81
CA PRO A 128 -4.29 -13.11 -13.06
C PRO A 128 -5.16 -13.16 -11.79
N LEU A 129 -4.58 -13.59 -10.68
CA LEU A 129 -5.23 -13.77 -9.38
C LEU A 129 -4.52 -12.88 -8.37
N GLY A 130 -5.26 -12.35 -7.40
CA GLY A 130 -4.68 -11.70 -6.23
C GLY A 130 -4.48 -10.19 -6.32
N GLN A 131 -5.09 -9.48 -7.28
CA GLN A 131 -5.07 -8.00 -7.22
C GLN A 131 -5.85 -7.48 -6.02
N ASN A 132 -7.08 -7.95 -5.88
CA ASN A 132 -7.95 -7.69 -4.76
C ASN A 132 -8.17 -9.01 -4.02
N LEU A 133 -8.15 -8.96 -2.69
CA LEU A 133 -8.48 -10.10 -1.85
C LEU A 133 -9.92 -9.95 -1.35
N PRO A 134 -10.70 -11.04 -1.31
CA PRO A 134 -12.03 -11.01 -0.70
C PRO A 134 -11.93 -10.45 0.72
N LEU A 135 -12.88 -9.60 1.10
CA LEU A 135 -12.99 -9.01 2.44
C LEU A 135 -11.90 -8.00 2.81
N ILE A 136 -10.97 -7.66 1.91
CA ILE A 136 -9.96 -6.62 2.14
C ILE A 136 -10.44 -5.32 1.47
N PRO A 137 -10.93 -4.33 2.23
CA PRO A 137 -11.35 -3.05 1.67
C PRO A 137 -10.14 -2.21 1.25
N LYS A 138 -10.36 -1.25 0.36
CA LYS A 138 -9.40 -0.17 0.13
C LYS A 138 -9.36 0.72 1.36
N SER A 139 -8.21 0.81 2.01
CA SER A 139 -8.04 1.52 3.28
C SER A 139 -6.57 1.86 3.51
N GLU A 140 -6.27 3.15 3.60
CA GLU A 140 -4.92 3.65 3.90
C GLU A 140 -4.43 3.17 5.26
N ALA A 141 -5.30 3.13 6.26
CA ALA A 141 -4.94 2.63 7.60
C ALA A 141 -4.52 1.16 7.55
N LEU A 142 -5.28 0.31 6.85
CA LEU A 142 -4.93 -1.10 6.68
C LEU A 142 -3.65 -1.27 5.85
N ALA A 143 -3.49 -0.49 4.79
CA ALA A 143 -2.31 -0.50 3.95
C ALA A 143 -1.05 -0.10 4.75
N GLY A 144 -1.11 0.98 5.52
CA GLY A 144 -0.01 1.43 6.38
C GLY A 144 0.36 0.40 7.46
N PHE A 145 -0.65 -0.11 8.18
CA PHE A 145 -0.45 -1.15 9.18
C PHE A 145 0.24 -2.39 8.61
N THR A 146 -0.22 -2.88 7.45
CA THR A 146 0.34 -4.09 6.84
C THR A 146 1.69 -3.86 6.16
N ALA A 147 1.98 -2.65 5.67
CA ALA A 147 3.32 -2.25 5.25
C ALA A 147 4.31 -2.29 6.43
N GLY A 148 3.92 -1.74 7.59
CA GLY A 148 4.71 -1.81 8.82
C GLY A 148 4.97 -3.24 9.28
N LEU A 149 3.94 -4.09 9.27
CA LEU A 149 4.09 -5.52 9.55
C LEU A 149 5.06 -6.19 8.58
N HIS A 150 4.97 -5.88 7.28
CA HIS A 150 5.87 -6.43 6.28
C HIS A 150 7.34 -6.12 6.59
N ILE A 151 7.64 -4.87 6.98
CA ILE A 151 9.00 -4.44 7.39
C ILE A 151 9.46 -5.25 8.61
N VAL A 152 8.65 -5.33 9.66
CA VAL A 152 9.01 -6.06 10.88
C VAL A 152 9.23 -7.54 10.60
N PHE A 153 8.35 -8.16 9.82
CA PHE A 153 8.42 -9.57 9.48
C PHE A 153 9.63 -9.87 8.57
N GLU A 154 9.97 -8.97 7.66
CA GLU A 154 11.19 -9.04 6.84
C GLU A 154 12.46 -9.01 7.70
N ARG A 155 12.51 -8.16 8.73
CA ARG A 155 13.66 -8.11 9.65
C ARG A 155 13.83 -9.41 10.42
N VAL A 156 12.73 -9.99 10.91
CA VAL A 156 12.75 -11.32 11.54
C VAL A 156 13.24 -12.39 10.56
N LEU A 157 12.78 -12.36 9.30
CA LEU A 157 13.23 -13.27 8.26
C LEU A 157 14.75 -13.17 8.01
N VAL A 158 15.27 -11.95 7.80
CA VAL A 158 16.69 -11.72 7.50
C VAL A 158 17.58 -12.20 8.64
N VAL A 159 17.27 -11.84 9.88
CA VAL A 159 18.02 -12.31 11.06
C VAL A 159 17.95 -13.84 11.17
N SER A 160 16.79 -14.44 10.92
CA SER A 160 16.60 -15.88 10.97
C SER A 160 17.38 -16.62 9.86
N ILE A 161 17.43 -16.06 8.65
CA ILE A 161 18.25 -16.59 7.53
C ILE A 161 19.72 -16.55 7.90
N PHE A 162 20.19 -15.42 8.45
CA PHE A 162 21.57 -15.28 8.89
C PHE A 162 21.94 -16.33 9.94
N LEU A 163 21.13 -16.47 11.00
CA LEU A 163 21.36 -17.47 12.05
C LEU A 163 21.30 -18.90 11.50
N HIS A 164 20.36 -19.19 10.59
CA HIS A 164 20.23 -20.49 9.95
C HIS A 164 21.46 -20.86 9.12
N ALA A 165 21.90 -19.94 8.25
CA ALA A 165 23.09 -20.13 7.42
C ALA A 165 24.36 -20.23 8.27
N ALA A 166 24.54 -19.35 9.25
CA ALA A 166 25.66 -19.39 10.17
C ALA A 166 25.73 -20.73 10.93
N GLY A 167 24.58 -21.22 11.42
CA GLY A 167 24.49 -22.55 12.04
C GLY A 167 24.90 -23.67 11.08
N ALA A 168 24.36 -23.69 9.86
CA ALA A 168 24.70 -24.70 8.86
C ALA A 168 26.20 -24.68 8.49
N LEU A 169 26.81 -23.50 8.36
CA LEU A 169 28.23 -23.33 8.05
C LEU A 169 29.11 -23.71 9.25
N LYS A 170 28.73 -23.35 10.47
CA LYS A 170 29.40 -23.77 11.71
C LYS A 170 29.42 -25.30 11.83
N HIS A 171 28.26 -25.94 11.63
CA HIS A 171 28.16 -27.40 11.61
C HIS A 171 29.02 -28.04 10.51
N HIS A 172 29.09 -27.41 9.33
CA HIS A 172 29.85 -27.93 8.21
C HIS A 172 31.37 -27.77 8.36
N PHE A 173 31.85 -26.61 8.79
CA PHE A 173 33.28 -26.28 8.82
C PHE A 173 33.94 -26.54 10.18
N ILE A 174 33.21 -26.33 11.28
CA ILE A 174 33.73 -26.46 12.65
C ILE A 174 33.39 -27.85 13.22
N ASP A 175 32.11 -28.21 13.32
CA ASP A 175 31.72 -29.55 13.82
C ASP A 175 32.02 -30.66 12.82
N ARG A 176 32.16 -30.31 11.53
CA ARG A 176 32.40 -31.22 10.41
C ARG A 176 31.35 -32.33 10.29
N ASP A 177 30.10 -32.02 10.63
CA ASP A 177 29.00 -32.96 10.59
C ASP A 177 28.25 -32.94 9.24
N SER A 178 27.20 -33.77 9.15
CA SER A 178 26.40 -33.94 7.93
C SER A 178 25.17 -33.02 7.83
N THR A 179 25.01 -32.02 8.70
CA THR A 179 23.85 -31.10 8.75
C THR A 179 23.59 -30.44 7.39
N LEU A 180 24.58 -29.72 6.84
CA LEU A 180 24.46 -29.10 5.52
C LEU A 180 24.42 -30.15 4.40
N ARG A 181 25.26 -31.18 4.50
CA ARG A 181 25.36 -32.24 3.47
C ARG A 181 24.03 -32.97 3.28
N ARG A 182 23.20 -33.08 4.31
CA ARG A 182 21.84 -33.66 4.25
C ARG A 182 20.88 -32.84 3.39
N MET A 183 21.17 -31.57 3.12
CA MET A 183 20.38 -30.72 2.22
C MET A 183 20.96 -30.63 0.80
N LEU A 184 22.21 -31.03 0.59
CA LEU A 184 22.84 -31.05 -0.74
C LEU A 184 22.42 -32.29 -1.56
N PRO A 185 22.58 -32.25 -2.90
CA PRO A 185 22.47 -33.45 -3.73
C PRO A 185 23.40 -34.56 -3.21
N GLY A 186 22.87 -35.78 -3.09
CA GLY A 186 23.63 -36.97 -2.67
C GLY A 186 23.06 -37.67 -1.44
N THR A 187 23.74 -38.73 -1.02
CA THR A 187 23.42 -39.55 0.15
C THR A 187 24.59 -39.49 1.14
N PRO A 188 24.70 -38.41 1.93
CA PRO A 188 25.77 -38.30 2.92
C PRO A 188 25.66 -39.41 3.97
N GLN A 189 26.80 -39.86 4.48
CA GLN A 189 26.82 -40.74 5.64
C GLN A 189 26.31 -39.98 6.86
N VAL A 190 25.29 -40.55 7.51
CA VAL A 190 24.65 -40.00 8.71
C VAL A 190 24.78 -41.05 9.81
N PRO A 191 25.38 -40.73 10.97
CA PRO A 191 25.44 -41.65 12.09
C PRO A 191 24.04 -42.09 12.53
N ALA A 192 23.93 -43.25 13.19
CA ALA A 192 22.66 -43.65 13.79
C ALA A 192 22.24 -42.61 14.84
N VAL A 193 21.05 -42.04 14.69
CA VAL A 193 20.52 -40.99 15.57
C VAL A 193 19.27 -41.51 16.28
N ASN A 194 19.19 -41.32 17.59
CA ASN A 194 17.98 -41.62 18.34
C ASN A 194 16.92 -40.54 18.08
N ALA A 195 15.67 -40.96 17.89
CA ALA A 195 14.55 -40.03 17.75
C ALA A 195 14.35 -39.28 19.08
N GLY A 196 14.66 -37.99 19.09
CA GLY A 196 14.33 -37.10 20.21
C GLY A 196 12.82 -36.90 20.31
N HIS A 197 12.31 -36.65 21.52
CA HIS A 197 10.89 -36.38 21.74
C HIS A 197 10.53 -34.98 21.23
N ALA A 198 9.33 -34.82 20.65
CA ALA A 198 8.83 -33.52 20.25
C ALA A 198 8.56 -32.66 21.50
N THR A 199 9.11 -31.44 21.54
CA THR A 199 8.86 -30.48 22.62
C THR A 199 8.23 -29.21 22.04
N VAL A 200 7.33 -28.59 22.79
CA VAL A 200 6.65 -27.34 22.40
C VAL A 200 7.50 -26.09 22.68
N LEU A 201 8.57 -26.24 23.46
CA LEU A 201 9.41 -25.13 23.90
C LEU A 201 10.01 -24.30 22.74
N PRO A 202 10.56 -24.88 21.65
CA PRO A 202 11.09 -24.09 20.54
C PRO A 202 10.02 -23.23 19.84
N LEU A 203 8.78 -23.72 19.77
CA LEU A 203 7.67 -22.95 19.23
C LEU A 203 7.31 -21.78 20.16
N ALA A 204 7.23 -22.03 21.48
CA ALA A 204 6.97 -20.98 22.46
C ALA A 204 8.04 -19.87 22.42
N VAL A 205 9.32 -20.24 22.32
CA VAL A 205 10.42 -19.27 22.16
C VAL A 205 10.25 -18.46 20.87
N ALA A 206 9.93 -19.10 19.75
CA ALA A 206 9.69 -18.40 18.49
C ALA A 206 8.49 -17.43 18.57
N LEU A 207 7.40 -17.82 19.25
CA LEU A 207 6.24 -16.96 19.46
C LEU A 207 6.56 -15.74 20.33
N VAL A 208 7.37 -15.91 21.37
CA VAL A 208 7.87 -14.78 22.19
C VAL A 208 8.70 -13.82 21.35
N ILE A 209 9.59 -14.34 20.48
CA ILE A 209 10.39 -13.51 19.58
C ILE A 209 9.49 -12.75 18.59
N TRP A 210 8.48 -13.40 18.00
CA TRP A 210 7.49 -12.74 17.15
C TRP A 210 6.74 -11.63 17.89
N GLY A 211 6.23 -11.93 19.09
CA GLY A 211 5.54 -10.94 19.91
C GLY A 211 6.42 -9.75 20.27
N GLY A 212 7.68 -10.00 20.62
CA GLY A 212 8.67 -8.95 20.88
C GLY A 212 8.98 -8.10 19.65
N ALA A 213 9.14 -8.71 18.47
CA ALA A 213 9.36 -7.99 17.22
C ALA A 213 8.17 -7.09 16.86
N VAL A 214 6.94 -7.60 17.01
CA VAL A 214 5.72 -6.81 16.78
C VAL A 214 5.61 -5.66 17.78
N ALA A 215 5.82 -5.93 19.07
CA ALA A 215 5.79 -4.88 20.09
C ALA A 215 6.86 -3.81 19.86
N THR A 216 8.05 -4.20 19.40
CA THR A 216 9.12 -3.26 19.03
C THR A 216 8.69 -2.40 17.84
N GLY A 217 8.09 -2.99 16.81
CA GLY A 217 7.54 -2.24 15.67
C GLY A 217 6.50 -1.21 16.08
N ALA A 218 5.60 -1.59 17.01
CA ALA A 218 4.63 -0.67 17.58
C ALA A 218 5.29 0.47 18.36
N GLY A 219 6.27 0.16 19.22
CA GLY A 219 7.01 1.16 19.99
C GLY A 219 7.84 2.12 19.14
N LEU A 220 8.16 1.74 17.90
CA LEU A 220 8.84 2.57 16.90
C LEU A 220 7.87 3.32 15.96
N GLY A 221 6.55 3.18 16.15
CA GLY A 221 5.55 3.83 15.30
C GLY A 221 5.44 3.26 13.88
N LEU A 222 6.00 2.07 13.61
CA LEU A 222 6.04 1.50 12.24
C LEU A 222 4.66 1.12 11.68
N TYR A 223 3.63 1.10 12.53
CA TYR A 223 2.27 0.71 12.18
C TYR A 223 1.32 1.89 11.99
N GLU A 224 1.79 3.09 12.32
CA GLU A 224 1.00 4.30 12.22
C GLU A 224 1.00 4.81 10.78
N LYS A 225 -0.05 5.56 10.44
CA LYS A 225 -0.18 6.19 9.13
C LYS A 225 0.96 7.19 8.98
N HIS A 226 1.82 7.02 7.97
CA HIS A 226 2.73 8.07 7.51
C HIS A 226 1.90 9.14 6.77
N ASP A 227 1.00 9.80 7.49
CA ASP A 227 0.54 11.10 7.06
C ASP A 227 1.73 12.01 7.32
N GLY A 228 2.44 12.39 6.27
CA GLY A 228 3.01 13.72 6.24
C GLY A 228 1.83 14.67 6.38
N SER A 229 1.38 14.88 7.61
CA SER A 229 0.23 15.74 7.94
C SER A 229 0.67 17.15 7.63
N VAL A 230 0.54 17.51 6.36
CA VAL A 230 0.58 18.90 5.97
C VAL A 230 -0.58 19.54 6.70
N GLN A 231 -0.27 20.52 7.55
CA GLN A 231 -1.28 21.28 8.26
C GLN A 231 -2.22 21.91 7.23
N ALA A 232 -3.50 21.50 7.24
CA ALA A 232 -4.51 22.15 6.43
C ALA A 232 -4.54 23.65 6.80
N ALA A 233 -4.57 24.49 5.77
CA ALA A 233 -4.74 25.92 5.97
C ALA A 233 -6.10 26.19 6.61
N ALA A 234 -6.12 26.99 7.67
CA ALA A 234 -7.35 27.49 8.24
C ALA A 234 -8.03 28.41 7.22
N LEU A 235 -9.27 28.10 6.89
CA LEU A 235 -10.08 28.91 5.98
C LEU A 235 -10.85 29.95 6.78
N GLU A 236 -10.98 31.16 6.22
CA GLU A 236 -11.81 32.20 6.82
C GLU A 236 -13.29 31.83 6.68
N ALA A 237 -14.08 32.13 7.70
CA ALA A 237 -15.53 31.99 7.60
C ALA A 237 -16.06 32.98 6.55
N VAL A 238 -16.93 32.49 5.68
CA VAL A 238 -17.53 33.30 4.60
C VAL A 238 -18.99 33.59 4.91
N GLN A 239 -19.42 34.80 4.54
CA GLN A 239 -20.84 35.14 4.54
C GLN A 239 -21.49 34.53 3.29
N SER A 240 -22.63 33.87 3.46
CA SER A 240 -23.34 33.19 2.38
C SER A 240 -24.84 33.36 2.55
N ASP A 241 -25.55 33.65 1.47
CA ASP A 241 -27.02 33.67 1.47
C ASP A 241 -27.57 32.23 1.53
N TRP A 242 -26.80 31.27 1.02
CA TRP A 242 -27.07 29.84 1.10
C TRP A 242 -25.95 29.12 1.85
N VAL A 243 -26.23 28.64 3.06
CA VAL A 243 -25.25 27.98 3.93
C VAL A 243 -25.21 26.49 3.65
N VAL A 244 -24.04 26.00 3.25
CA VAL A 244 -23.79 24.55 3.04
C VAL A 244 -23.92 23.82 4.38
N GLN A 245 -24.78 22.80 4.40
CA GLN A 245 -25.02 21.95 5.58
C GLN A 245 -24.19 20.66 5.54
N ASP A 246 -24.10 20.05 4.35
CA ASP A 246 -23.30 18.86 4.08
C ASP A 246 -22.83 18.90 2.62
N GLY A 247 -21.63 18.39 2.35
CA GLY A 247 -21.15 18.30 0.99
C GLY A 247 -19.83 17.57 0.81
N THR A 248 -19.63 17.08 -0.40
CA THR A 248 -18.41 16.41 -0.84
C THR A 248 -17.79 17.16 -2.01
N LEU A 249 -16.46 17.28 -1.96
CA LEU A 249 -15.64 17.74 -3.07
C LEU A 249 -14.62 16.66 -3.40
N GLU A 250 -14.92 15.86 -4.42
CA GLU A 250 -14.12 14.70 -4.82
C GLU A 250 -13.29 15.00 -6.06
N ILE A 251 -12.10 14.41 -6.11
CA ILE A 251 -11.27 14.35 -7.31
C ILE A 251 -10.99 12.91 -7.68
N THR A 252 -10.92 12.61 -8.98
CA THR A 252 -10.49 11.31 -9.48
C THR A 252 -9.46 11.47 -10.59
N VAL A 253 -8.33 10.77 -10.44
CA VAL A 253 -7.23 10.72 -11.41
C VAL A 253 -6.88 9.27 -11.74
N GLN A 254 -6.41 9.01 -12.95
CA GLN A 254 -5.89 7.69 -13.32
C GLN A 254 -4.42 7.57 -12.93
N GLN A 255 -4.03 6.46 -12.34
CA GLN A 255 -2.62 6.15 -12.07
C GLN A 255 -2.34 4.69 -12.42
N LEU A 256 -1.37 4.48 -13.32
CA LEU A 256 -1.02 3.15 -13.83
C LEU A 256 -2.27 2.35 -14.30
N GLY A 257 -3.22 3.05 -14.93
CA GLY A 257 -4.49 2.48 -15.43
C GLY A 257 -5.58 2.21 -14.38
N SER A 258 -5.39 2.60 -13.12
CA SER A 258 -6.39 2.48 -12.06
C SER A 258 -6.88 3.84 -11.60
N ALA A 259 -8.19 3.97 -11.38
CA ALA A 259 -8.77 5.19 -10.83
C ALA A 259 -8.40 5.33 -9.34
N VAL A 260 -7.90 6.51 -8.97
CA VAL A 260 -7.65 6.92 -7.59
C VAL A 260 -8.57 8.09 -7.30
N THR A 261 -9.49 7.89 -6.36
CA THR A 261 -10.47 8.89 -5.93
C THR A 261 -10.14 9.37 -4.53
N GLY A 262 -10.32 10.66 -4.31
CA GLY A 262 -10.06 11.33 -3.05
C GLY A 262 -10.98 12.51 -2.85
N SER A 263 -10.90 13.16 -1.70
CA SER A 263 -11.71 14.33 -1.37
C SER A 263 -10.98 15.35 -0.52
N PHE A 264 -11.46 16.59 -0.56
CA PHE A 264 -11.04 17.66 0.33
C PHE A 264 -12.02 17.78 1.49
N ALA A 265 -11.53 17.70 2.73
CA ALA A 265 -12.37 17.81 3.91
C ALA A 265 -12.70 19.28 4.25
N ASP A 266 -11.79 20.20 3.96
CA ASP A 266 -11.91 21.61 4.37
C ASP A 266 -12.05 22.52 3.15
N TRP A 267 -13.23 23.10 2.99
CA TRP A 267 -13.53 24.11 1.98
C TRP A 267 -14.66 25.03 2.47
N THR A 268 -14.73 26.23 1.91
CA THR A 268 -15.77 27.22 2.18
C THR A 268 -16.41 27.65 0.87
N ALA A 269 -17.70 27.94 0.87
CA ALA A 269 -18.41 28.48 -0.27
C ALA A 269 -19.28 29.67 0.15
N ALA A 270 -19.01 30.85 -0.41
CA ALA A 270 -19.91 31.99 -0.35
C ALA A 270 -20.85 31.90 -1.56
N ILE A 271 -22.14 31.72 -1.31
CA ILE A 271 -23.15 31.47 -2.32
C ILE A 271 -24.22 32.55 -2.21
N SER A 272 -24.46 33.24 -3.33
CA SER A 272 -25.63 34.08 -3.52
C SER A 272 -26.42 33.50 -4.68
N PHE A 273 -27.70 33.20 -4.47
CA PHE A 273 -28.55 32.56 -5.48
C PHE A 273 -29.99 33.03 -5.37
N ASP A 274 -30.53 33.53 -6.49
CA ASP A 274 -31.91 33.96 -6.67
C ASP A 274 -32.66 32.90 -7.49
N GLU A 275 -33.48 32.10 -6.81
CA GLU A 275 -34.29 31.04 -7.41
C GLU A 275 -35.38 31.55 -8.36
N THR A 276 -35.72 32.84 -8.30
CA THR A 276 -36.79 33.44 -9.12
C THR A 276 -36.33 33.69 -10.55
N VAL A 277 -35.02 33.81 -10.79
CA VAL A 277 -34.43 34.00 -12.11
C VAL A 277 -34.68 32.78 -12.97
N GLN A 278 -35.39 32.95 -14.09
CA GLN A 278 -35.76 31.86 -15.00
C GLN A 278 -34.78 31.67 -16.17
N SER A 279 -33.92 32.65 -16.45
CA SER A 279 -32.88 32.57 -17.49
C SER A 279 -31.82 33.64 -17.27
N GLY A 280 -30.55 33.29 -17.48
CA GLY A 280 -29.41 34.20 -17.32
C GLY A 280 -28.80 34.15 -15.91
N PRO A 281 -28.09 35.22 -15.47
CA PRO A 281 -27.36 35.24 -14.21
C PRO A 281 -28.33 35.12 -13.03
N ALA A 282 -28.24 34.01 -12.31
CA ALA A 282 -29.06 33.68 -11.15
C ALA A 282 -28.30 33.84 -9.82
N GLY A 283 -27.00 34.17 -9.84
CA GLY A 283 -26.23 34.30 -8.62
C GLY A 283 -24.72 34.28 -8.83
N SER A 284 -23.97 34.12 -7.74
CA SER A 284 -22.51 33.98 -7.74
C SER A 284 -22.06 32.98 -6.69
N VAL A 285 -20.89 32.39 -6.90
CA VAL A 285 -20.25 31.49 -5.96
C VAL A 285 -18.75 31.75 -5.90
N ASP A 286 -18.23 31.88 -4.67
CA ASP A 286 -16.80 31.97 -4.39
C ASP A 286 -16.42 30.82 -3.44
N VAL A 287 -15.63 29.88 -3.95
CA VAL A 287 -15.16 28.69 -3.22
C VAL A 287 -13.68 28.83 -2.92
N VAL A 288 -13.29 28.51 -1.69
CA VAL A 288 -11.89 28.33 -1.30
C VAL A 288 -11.72 26.94 -0.69
N VAL A 289 -10.73 26.21 -1.18
CA VAL A 289 -10.42 24.83 -0.76
C VAL A 289 -9.06 24.81 -0.10
N SER A 290 -8.97 24.21 1.09
CA SER A 290 -7.70 23.98 1.77
C SER A 290 -7.04 22.73 1.20
N ILE A 291 -5.94 22.91 0.48
CA ILE A 291 -5.26 21.81 -0.23
C ILE A 291 -4.71 20.76 0.75
N GLY A 292 -4.27 21.20 1.94
CA GLY A 292 -3.77 20.30 2.98
C GLY A 292 -4.82 19.35 3.55
N SER A 293 -6.11 19.58 3.27
CA SER A 293 -7.21 18.70 3.68
C SER A 293 -7.48 17.53 2.72
N LEU A 294 -6.70 17.42 1.63
CA LEU A 294 -6.84 16.36 0.64
C LEU A 294 -6.52 14.98 1.24
N THR A 295 -7.40 14.02 1.00
CA THR A 295 -7.10 12.58 1.09
C THR A 295 -7.28 11.98 -0.29
N LEU A 296 -6.22 11.41 -0.89
CA LEU A 296 -6.18 10.83 -2.24
C LEU A 296 -5.55 9.42 -2.25
N GLY A 297 -5.92 8.57 -1.30
CA GLY A 297 -5.35 7.23 -1.23
C GLY A 297 -3.86 7.25 -0.87
N SER A 298 -3.13 6.24 -1.35
CA SER A 298 -1.69 6.11 -1.11
C SER A 298 -0.82 7.19 -1.77
N VAL A 299 -1.39 8.04 -2.62
CA VAL A 299 -0.66 9.13 -3.29
C VAL A 299 -0.92 10.51 -2.69
N THR A 300 -1.61 10.58 -1.56
CA THR A 300 -1.89 11.84 -0.86
C THR A 300 -0.62 12.66 -0.63
N SER A 301 0.43 12.05 -0.07
CA SER A 301 1.70 12.71 0.20
C SER A 301 2.41 13.17 -1.08
N ASP A 302 2.39 12.34 -2.12
CA ASP A 302 2.99 12.69 -3.42
C ASP A 302 2.24 13.87 -4.07
N ALA A 303 0.91 13.89 -3.99
CA ALA A 303 0.08 14.97 -4.51
C ALA A 303 0.33 16.31 -3.79
N MET A 304 0.71 16.28 -2.52
CA MET A 304 1.08 17.48 -1.75
C MET A 304 2.44 18.07 -2.15
N GLY A 305 3.32 17.26 -2.75
CA GLY A 305 4.68 17.65 -3.13
C GLY A 305 4.78 18.77 -4.16
N SER A 306 5.98 19.31 -4.33
CA SER A 306 6.26 20.52 -5.14
C SER A 306 5.93 20.37 -6.63
N ASP A 307 6.06 19.16 -7.18
CA ASP A 307 5.71 18.89 -8.59
C ASP A 307 4.20 18.92 -8.80
N PHE A 308 3.40 18.50 -7.81
CA PHE A 308 1.94 18.49 -7.85
C PHE A 308 1.36 19.77 -7.24
N PHE A 309 0.56 19.69 -6.17
CA PHE A 309 -0.12 20.86 -5.61
C PHE A 309 0.84 21.87 -4.97
N ASN A 310 2.03 21.45 -4.56
CA ASN A 310 3.00 22.29 -3.85
C ASN A 310 2.35 23.04 -2.68
N VAL A 311 1.74 22.29 -1.76
CA VAL A 311 0.88 22.83 -0.69
C VAL A 311 1.59 23.83 0.23
N GLU A 312 2.91 23.69 0.40
CA GLU A 312 3.71 24.66 1.17
C GLU A 312 3.73 26.06 0.52
N GLY A 313 3.77 26.12 -0.82
CA GLY A 313 3.74 27.37 -1.57
C GLY A 313 2.34 27.84 -1.94
N PHE A 314 1.41 26.91 -2.10
CA PHE A 314 0.02 27.15 -2.54
C PHE A 314 -0.95 26.39 -1.64
N PRO A 315 -1.21 26.88 -0.43
CA PRO A 315 -2.02 26.18 0.57
C PRO A 315 -3.50 26.06 0.21
N THR A 316 -3.99 26.88 -0.74
CA THR A 316 -5.40 26.95 -1.13
C THR A 316 -5.57 26.93 -2.65
N ALA A 317 -6.70 26.40 -3.11
CA ALA A 317 -7.25 26.62 -4.44
C ALA A 317 -8.58 27.39 -4.35
N SER A 318 -8.99 28.05 -5.43
CA SER A 318 -10.23 28.83 -5.43
C SER A 318 -10.99 28.73 -6.75
N PHE A 319 -12.32 28.78 -6.66
CA PHE A 319 -13.22 28.85 -7.82
C PHE A 319 -14.20 30.01 -7.62
N ASN A 320 -14.16 31.01 -8.51
CA ASN A 320 -15.01 32.20 -8.45
C ASN A 320 -15.83 32.26 -9.72
N ALA A 321 -17.16 32.24 -9.62
CA ALA A 321 -18.03 32.07 -10.78
C ALA A 321 -19.40 32.75 -10.63
N THR A 322 -19.98 33.10 -11.78
CA THR A 322 -21.38 33.47 -11.90
C THR A 322 -22.21 32.22 -12.11
N ILE A 323 -23.32 32.08 -11.37
CA ILE A 323 -24.30 31.02 -11.57
C ILE A 323 -25.24 31.47 -12.68
N GLU A 324 -25.29 30.70 -13.76
CA GLU A 324 -26.12 30.94 -14.94
C GLU A 324 -27.21 29.87 -15.03
N ARG A 325 -28.46 30.30 -15.21
CA ARG A 325 -29.58 29.39 -15.49
C ARG A 325 -29.81 29.29 -16.99
N GLY A 326 -29.60 28.09 -17.52
CA GLY A 326 -29.89 27.73 -18.91
C GLY A 326 -31.26 27.05 -19.08
N GLU A 327 -31.57 26.62 -20.31
CA GLU A 327 -32.85 25.98 -20.63
C GLU A 327 -33.03 24.59 -19.99
N GLN A 328 -31.93 23.88 -19.68
CA GLN A 328 -31.94 22.49 -19.18
C GLN A 328 -31.15 22.28 -17.87
N GLY A 329 -30.78 23.35 -17.17
CA GLY A 329 -30.02 23.24 -15.91
C GLY A 329 -29.22 24.50 -15.60
N TYR A 330 -28.24 24.36 -14.71
CA TYR A 330 -27.40 25.45 -14.26
C TYR A 330 -25.94 25.22 -14.65
N ALA A 331 -25.19 26.31 -14.77
CA ALA A 331 -23.75 26.27 -14.90
C ALA A 331 -23.11 27.39 -14.08
N ALA A 332 -22.09 27.08 -13.30
CA ALA A 332 -21.23 28.10 -12.71
C ALA A 332 -20.09 28.38 -13.69
N ILE A 333 -20.05 29.59 -14.23
CA ILE A 333 -19.09 30.01 -15.27
C ILE A 333 -18.17 31.06 -14.65
N GLY A 334 -16.87 30.78 -14.63
CA GLY A 334 -15.93 31.66 -13.97
C GLY A 334 -14.48 31.22 -14.13
N THR A 335 -13.72 31.35 -13.05
CA THR A 335 -12.28 31.05 -13.03
C THR A 335 -11.92 30.09 -11.91
N LEU A 336 -11.08 29.11 -12.24
CA LEU A 336 -10.47 28.18 -11.32
C LEU A 336 -9.00 28.56 -11.14
N THR A 337 -8.54 28.63 -9.90
CA THR A 337 -7.14 28.90 -9.56
C THR A 337 -6.56 27.71 -8.79
N ILE A 338 -5.55 27.08 -9.35
CA ILE A 338 -4.81 25.96 -8.74
C ILE A 338 -3.31 26.25 -8.92
N LYS A 339 -2.53 26.09 -7.85
CA LYS A 339 -1.07 26.28 -7.85
C LYS A 339 -0.64 27.64 -8.44
N GLY A 340 -1.41 28.69 -8.14
CA GLY A 340 -1.19 30.06 -8.62
C GLY A 340 -1.54 30.32 -10.09
N THR A 341 -2.00 29.32 -10.84
CA THR A 341 -2.46 29.48 -12.22
C THR A 341 -3.98 29.62 -12.25
N THR A 342 -4.49 30.68 -12.89
CA THR A 342 -5.93 30.96 -13.01
C THR A 342 -6.38 30.75 -14.45
N LEU A 343 -7.40 29.92 -14.65
CA LEU A 343 -7.97 29.60 -15.97
C LEU A 343 -9.50 29.65 -15.95
N PRO A 344 -10.16 29.95 -17.08
CA PRO A 344 -11.60 29.83 -17.20
C PRO A 344 -12.06 28.39 -16.96
N ALA A 345 -13.15 28.22 -16.21
CA ALA A 345 -13.77 26.92 -15.95
C ALA A 345 -15.29 27.06 -15.90
N THR A 346 -15.97 26.01 -16.37
CA THR A 346 -17.43 25.90 -16.34
C THR A 346 -17.81 24.62 -15.63
N LEU A 347 -18.55 24.77 -14.52
CA LEU A 347 -19.11 23.66 -13.76
C LEU A 347 -20.60 23.53 -14.10
N PRO A 348 -21.01 22.60 -14.97
CA PRO A 348 -22.42 22.25 -15.12
C PRO A 348 -22.91 21.53 -13.86
N PHE A 349 -24.14 21.83 -13.43
CA PHE A 349 -24.75 21.17 -12.27
C PHE A 349 -26.27 21.08 -12.37
N THR A 350 -26.82 20.11 -11.66
CA THR A 350 -28.24 20.00 -11.35
C THR A 350 -28.51 20.64 -10.00
N LEU A 351 -29.69 21.26 -9.87
CA LEU A 351 -30.14 21.91 -8.65
C LEU A 351 -31.61 21.58 -8.45
N ASP A 352 -31.94 21.04 -7.28
CA ASP A 352 -33.31 20.84 -6.81
C ASP A 352 -33.48 21.66 -5.53
N VAL A 353 -34.48 22.55 -5.51
CA VAL A 353 -34.78 23.37 -4.35
C VAL A 353 -36.18 23.00 -3.87
N SER A 354 -36.27 22.51 -2.63
CA SER A 354 -37.55 22.17 -1.99
C SER A 354 -37.51 22.55 -0.52
N ASP A 355 -38.61 23.15 -0.03
CA ASP A 355 -38.79 23.51 1.38
C ASP A 355 -37.62 24.32 2.00
N GLY A 356 -37.01 25.23 1.22
CA GLY A 356 -35.86 26.06 1.65
C GLY A 356 -34.51 25.34 1.68
N VAL A 357 -34.44 24.11 1.15
CA VAL A 357 -33.21 23.32 1.04
C VAL A 357 -32.88 23.08 -0.43
N ALA A 358 -31.67 23.46 -0.82
CA ALA A 358 -31.10 23.24 -2.14
C ALA A 358 -30.21 21.99 -2.12
N THR A 359 -30.44 21.06 -3.04
CA THR A 359 -29.57 19.91 -3.32
C THR A 359 -28.91 20.11 -4.67
N MET A 360 -27.58 20.15 -4.69
CA MET A 360 -26.77 20.40 -5.89
C MET A 360 -25.85 19.21 -6.18
N GLN A 361 -25.76 18.81 -7.45
CA GLN A 361 -24.77 17.86 -7.94
C GLN A 361 -24.15 18.38 -9.24
N GLY A 362 -22.83 18.45 -9.28
CA GLY A 362 -22.09 18.97 -10.43
C GLY A 362 -20.78 18.25 -10.63
N GLY A 363 -20.19 18.45 -11.81
CA GLY A 363 -18.86 17.95 -12.07
C GLY A 363 -18.27 18.51 -13.34
N LEU A 364 -16.94 18.54 -13.40
CA LEU A 364 -16.20 18.94 -14.58
C LEU A 364 -14.89 18.15 -14.66
N GLN A 365 -14.31 18.10 -15.86
CA GLN A 365 -12.99 17.52 -16.08
C GLN A 365 -12.02 18.63 -16.47
N ILE A 366 -10.86 18.66 -15.83
CA ILE A 366 -9.73 19.54 -16.20
C ILE A 366 -8.52 18.72 -16.63
N ASP A 367 -7.60 19.36 -17.37
CA ASP A 367 -6.24 18.86 -17.52
C ASP A 367 -5.34 19.48 -16.43
N ARG A 368 -4.76 18.64 -15.58
CA ARG A 368 -3.90 19.11 -14.47
C ARG A 368 -2.68 19.89 -14.94
N ARG A 369 -2.21 19.64 -16.17
CA ARG A 369 -1.00 20.27 -16.72
C ARG A 369 -1.22 21.74 -17.06
N ASP A 370 -2.45 22.13 -17.38
CA ASP A 370 -2.81 23.53 -17.62
C ASP A 370 -2.58 24.38 -16.37
N PHE A 371 -2.59 23.76 -15.19
CA PHE A 371 -2.31 24.38 -13.88
C PHE A 371 -0.88 24.14 -13.38
N ASN A 372 0.03 23.63 -14.23
CA ASN A 372 1.39 23.24 -13.85
C ASN A 372 1.46 22.18 -12.73
N VAL A 373 0.45 21.30 -12.66
CA VAL A 373 0.38 20.21 -11.67
C VAL A 373 0.90 18.92 -12.28
N GLY A 374 2.04 18.44 -11.80
CA GLY A 374 2.71 17.21 -12.21
C GLY A 374 3.42 17.29 -13.56
N GLU A 375 4.12 18.39 -13.84
CA GLU A 375 4.78 18.64 -15.14
C GLU A 375 5.87 17.61 -15.49
N SER A 376 6.48 17.01 -14.47
CA SER A 376 7.46 15.93 -14.65
C SER A 376 6.83 14.63 -15.18
N GLN A 377 5.51 14.47 -15.01
CA GLN A 377 4.73 13.29 -15.37
C GLN A 377 4.21 13.41 -16.79
N LYS A 378 5.08 13.10 -17.76
CA LYS A 378 4.83 13.28 -19.21
C LYS A 378 4.11 12.10 -19.88
N ASP A 379 3.95 10.99 -19.15
CA ASP A 379 3.27 9.79 -19.64
C ASP A 379 1.91 9.65 -18.95
N GLU A 380 0.84 9.78 -19.74
CA GLU A 380 -0.54 9.70 -19.28
C GLU A 380 -0.88 8.33 -18.68
N SER A 381 -0.19 7.27 -19.13
CA SER A 381 -0.38 5.92 -18.60
C SER A 381 0.19 5.77 -17.19
N ALA A 382 1.20 6.58 -16.83
CA ALA A 382 1.77 6.62 -15.49
C ALA A 382 0.87 7.42 -14.56
N VAL A 383 0.54 8.67 -14.93
CA VAL A 383 -0.38 9.56 -14.21
C VAL A 383 -1.23 10.31 -15.22
N GLY A 384 -2.55 10.06 -15.20
CA GLY A 384 -3.53 10.64 -16.11
C GLY A 384 -3.48 12.16 -16.12
N PHE A 385 -3.67 12.76 -17.29
CA PHE A 385 -3.71 14.22 -17.45
C PHE A 385 -5.06 14.78 -17.00
N GLY A 386 -6.13 14.09 -17.37
CA GLY A 386 -7.48 14.43 -16.94
C GLY A 386 -7.71 14.15 -15.46
N VAL A 387 -8.26 15.14 -14.76
CA VAL A 387 -8.76 15.02 -13.39
C VAL A 387 -10.25 15.34 -13.40
N ASN A 388 -11.06 14.40 -12.95
CA ASN A 388 -12.49 14.61 -12.75
C ASN A 388 -12.69 15.24 -11.38
N ILE A 389 -13.44 16.34 -11.34
CA ILE A 389 -13.88 17.01 -10.12
C ILE A 389 -15.38 16.76 -10.02
N ALA A 390 -15.84 16.23 -8.89
CA ALA A 390 -17.24 16.01 -8.59
C ALA A 390 -17.61 16.72 -7.29
N VAL A 391 -18.76 17.39 -7.29
CA VAL A 391 -19.30 18.07 -6.11
C VAL A 391 -20.74 17.64 -5.90
N SER A 392 -21.08 17.38 -4.65
CA SER A 392 -22.45 17.15 -4.20
C SER A 392 -22.64 17.87 -2.89
N LEU A 393 -23.67 18.69 -2.75
CA LEU A 393 -23.94 19.40 -1.51
C LEU A 393 -25.42 19.63 -1.26
N THR A 394 -25.74 19.87 0.01
CA THR A 394 -27.01 20.43 0.45
C THR A 394 -26.75 21.77 1.13
N ALA A 395 -27.58 22.76 0.83
CA ALA A 395 -27.51 24.09 1.43
C ALA A 395 -28.91 24.57 1.82
N SER A 396 -28.98 25.40 2.86
CA SER A 396 -30.22 26.07 3.29
C SER A 396 -30.07 27.57 3.15
N GLU A 397 -31.17 28.27 2.86
CA GLU A 397 -31.19 29.73 2.90
C GLU A 397 -30.82 30.22 4.32
N SER A 398 -30.05 31.30 4.40
CA SER A 398 -29.74 31.96 5.66
C SER A 398 -30.97 32.73 6.15
N ASP A 399 -31.34 32.56 7.42
CA ASP A 399 -32.41 33.33 8.09
C ASP A 399 -32.15 34.85 8.13
#